data_AF-A0A163PZ20-F1
#
_entry.id   AF-A0A163PZ20-F1
#
_cell.length_a   1.000
_cell.length_b   1.000
_cell.length_c   1.000
_cell.angle_alpha   90.00
_cell.angle_beta   90.00
_cell.angle_gamma   90.00
#
_symmetry.space_group_name_H-M   'P 1'
#
loop_
_entity.id
_entity.type
_entity.pdbx_description
1 polymer ?
#
loop_
_entity_poly.entity_id
_entity_poly.type
_entity_poly.pdbx_seq_one_letter_code
_entity_poly.pdbx_strand_id
1 'polypeptide(L)' 'MLEYVFAVLLPVFLQLLFNRVLFTKYLPLGITIIILIFGFDGLNQPLPLQIVAVIFTIIGFLLGLKIYNKQKRKVR' A
#
# COMPACT_ATOMS: atom_id res chain seq x y z
N MET A 1 5.42 19.40 -2.66
CA MET A 1 6.46 18.64 -1.91
C MET A 1 5.83 17.66 -0.92
N LEU A 2 5.00 18.12 0.04
CA LEU A 2 4.35 17.26 1.03
C LEU A 2 3.49 16.16 0.39
N GLU A 3 2.73 16.50 -0.67
CA GLU A 3 1.86 15.56 -1.39
C GLU A 3 2.60 14.37 -1.98
N TYR A 4 3.81 14.57 -2.51
CA TYR A 4 4.65 13.47 -3.01
C TYR A 4 5.15 12.58 -1.87
N VAL A 5 5.45 13.15 -0.70
CA VAL A 5 5.82 12.37 0.49
C VAL A 5 4.65 11.49 0.91
N PHE A 6 3.43 12.04 0.97
CA PHE A 6 2.23 11.25 1.26
C PHE A 6 1.94 10.20 0.20
N ALA A 7 2.05 10.53 -1.09
CA ALA A 7 1.85 9.59 -2.20
C ALA A 7 2.82 8.40 -2.15
N VAL A 8 4.00 8.57 -1.52
CA VAL A 8 5.02 7.54 -1.38
C VAL A 8 4.88 6.76 -0.08
N LEU A 9 4.83 7.45 1.06
CA LEU A 9 4.85 6.83 2.39
C LEU A 9 3.53 6.16 2.74
N LEU A 10 2.42 6.78 2.37
CA LEU A 10 1.09 6.33 2.77
C LEU A 10 0.73 4.95 2.21
N PRO A 11 0.89 4.66 0.89
CA PRO A 11 0.63 3.32 0.37
C PRO A 11 1.50 2.26 1.04
N VAL A 12 2.79 2.54 1.19
CA VAL A 12 3.74 1.60 1.78
C VAL A 12 3.39 1.32 3.24
N PHE A 13 3.11 2.36 4.03
CA PHE A 13 2.75 2.22 5.44
C PHE A 13 1.46 1.41 5.61
N LEU A 14 0.42 1.75 4.84
CA LEU A 14 -0.86 1.02 4.87
C LEU A 14 -0.68 -0.44 4.47
N GLN A 15 0.05 -0.73 3.39
CA GLN A 15 0.27 -2.10 2.94
C GLN A 15 0.99 -2.95 3.99
N LEU A 16 1.97 -2.38 4.68
CA LEU A 16 2.74 -3.06 5.71
C LEU A 16 1.91 -3.27 6.97
N LEU A 17 1.16 -2.26 7.40
CA LEU A 17 0.29 -2.32 8.56
C LEU A 17 -0.82 -3.37 8.36
N PHE A 18 -1.50 -3.32 7.22
CA PHE A 18 -2.56 -4.27 6.89
C PHE A 18 -2.03 -5.69 6.67
N ASN A 19 -0.85 -5.89 6.08
CA ASN A 19 -0.26 -7.24 6.00
C ASN A 19 0.02 -7.84 7.39
N ARG A 20 0.36 -7.01 8.37
CA ARG A 20 0.62 -7.47 9.74
C ARG A 20 -0.66 -7.79 10.51
N VAL A 21 -1.76 -7.08 10.24
CA VAL A 21 -3.03 -7.22 10.96
C VAL A 21 -3.93 -8.29 10.33
N LEU A 22 -4.07 -8.28 9.01
CA LEU A 22 -5.09 -9.08 8.31
C LEU A 22 -4.60 -10.48 7.91
N PHE A 23 -3.31 -10.79 8.05
CA PHE A 23 -2.69 -12.09 7.71
C PHE A 23 -3.14 -12.68 6.36
N THR A 24 -3.52 -11.82 5.41
CA THR A 24 -4.10 -12.20 4.12
C THR A 24 -3.29 -11.58 3.00
N LYS A 25 -3.14 -12.33 1.91
CA LYS A 25 -2.23 -11.97 0.83
C LYS A 25 -2.70 -10.78 -0.02
N TYR A 26 -4.02 -10.65 -0.23
CA TYR A 26 -4.59 -9.71 -1.21
C TYR A 26 -5.49 -8.63 -0.60
N LEU A 27 -6.07 -8.89 0.58
CA LEU A 27 -6.94 -7.94 1.27
C LEU A 27 -6.25 -6.60 1.58
N PRO A 28 -4.98 -6.58 2.06
CA PRO A 28 -4.24 -5.35 2.32
C PRO A 28 -4.15 -4.45 1.09
N LEU A 29 -3.98 -5.04 -0.10
CA LEU A 29 -3.84 -4.29 -1.34
C LEU A 29 -5.17 -3.63 -1.74
N GLY A 30 -6.28 -4.37 -1.63
CA GLY A 30 -7.61 -3.82 -1.91
C GLY A 30 -7.96 -2.65 -1.00
N ILE A 31 -7.67 -2.77 0.30
CA ILE A 31 -7.95 -1.71 1.27
C ILE A 31 -7.08 -0.48 1.01
N THR A 32 -5.78 -0.64 0.72
CA THR A 32 -4.92 0.50 0.39
C THR A 32 -5.40 1.24 -0.86
N ILE A 33 -5.83 0.53 -1.90
CA ILE A 33 -6.36 1.15 -3.13
C ILE A 33 -7.64 1.94 -2.84
N ILE A 34 -8.57 1.39 -2.06
CA ILE A 34 -9.81 2.07 -1.68
C ILE A 34 -9.49 3.35 -0.90
N ILE A 35 -8.54 3.29 0.04
CA ILE A 35 -8.12 4.47 0.82
C ILE A 35 -7.47 5.53 -0.07
N LEU A 36 -6.63 5.15 -1.04
CA LEU A 36 -6.02 6.10 -1.95
C LEU A 36 -7.05 6.78 -2.86
N ILE A 37 -8.04 6.03 -3.36
CA ILE A 37 -9.09 6.56 -4.25
C ILE A 37 -10.04 7.48 -3.48
N PHE A 38 -10.62 6.98 -2.37
CA PHE A 38 -11.69 7.67 -1.66
C PHE A 38 -11.20 8.54 -0.49
N GLY A 39 -10.12 8.14 0.19
CA GLY A 39 -9.60 8.85 1.37
C GLY A 39 -8.70 10.03 1.03
N PHE A 40 -8.09 10.05 -0.16
CA PHE A 40 -7.17 11.10 -0.61
C PHE A 40 -7.59 11.80 -1.90
N ASP A 41 -8.83 11.54 -2.34
CA ASP A 41 -9.37 12.05 -3.59
C ASP A 41 -8.44 11.76 -4.79
N GLY A 42 -7.92 10.53 -4.82
CA GLY A 42 -6.83 10.14 -5.71
C GLY A 42 -7.14 10.29 -7.19
N LEU A 43 -8.43 10.31 -7.57
CA LEU A 43 -8.88 10.52 -8.96
C LEU A 43 -8.78 11.98 -9.42
N ASN A 44 -8.88 12.94 -8.49
CA ASN A 44 -8.78 14.38 -8.79
C ASN A 44 -7.34 14.91 -8.68
N GLN A 45 -6.38 14.07 -8.28
CA GLN A 45 -4.99 14.46 -8.14
C GLN A 45 -4.23 14.53 -9.47
N PRO A 46 -3.18 15.35 -9.57
CA PRO A 46 -2.41 15.49 -10.80
C PRO A 46 -1.76 14.16 -11.22
N LEU A 47 -1.76 13.88 -12.53
CA LEU A 47 -1.27 12.62 -13.13
C LEU A 47 0.09 12.14 -12.58
N PRO A 48 1.11 13.02 -12.38
CA PRO A 48 2.38 12.58 -11.81
C PRO A 48 2.25 11.97 -10.41
N LEU A 49 1.34 12.49 -9.58
CA LEU A 49 1.13 12.02 -8.22
C LEU A 49 0.43 10.67 -8.20
N GLN A 50 -0.54 10.46 -9.10
CA GLN A 50 -1.21 9.18 -9.28
C GLN A 50 -0.21 8.09 -9.70
N ILE A 51 0.65 8.39 -10.67
CA ILE A 51 1.68 7.44 -11.14
C ILE A 51 2.62 7.05 -9.99
N VAL A 52 3.09 8.04 -9.22
CA VAL A 52 3.94 7.79 -8.04
C VAL A 52 3.20 6.92 -7.02
N ALA A 53 1.95 7.26 -6.69
CA ALA A 53 1.15 6.48 -5.74
C ALA A 53 0.97 5.02 -6.19
N VAL A 54 0.72 4.79 -7.48
CA VAL A 54 0.59 3.44 -8.05
C VAL A 54 1.90 2.66 -7.95
N ILE A 55 3.02 3.26 -8.33
CA ILE A 55 4.35 2.63 -8.24
C ILE A 55 4.66 2.24 -6.79
N PHE A 56 4.41 3.14 -5.83
CA PHE A 56 4.67 2.88 -4.43
C PHE A 56 3.70 1.90 -3.80
N THR A 57 2.46 1.82 -4.28
CA THR A 57 1.51 0.76 -3.90
C THR A 57 2.02 -0.62 -4.34
N ILE A 58 2.59 -0.74 -5.55
CA ILE A 58 3.20 -1.99 -6.03
C ILE A 58 4.41 -2.37 -5.19
N ILE A 59 5.29 -1.41 -4.87
CA ILE A 59 6.46 -1.64 -4.01
C ILE A 59 6.01 -2.08 -2.61
N GLY A 60 5.04 -1.37 -2.01
CA GLY A 60 4.45 -1.71 -0.72
C GLY A 60 3.85 -3.12 -0.71
N PHE A 61 3.19 -3.52 -1.79
CA PHE A 61 2.69 -4.87 -1.97
C PHE A 61 3.79 -5.92 -1.97
N LEU A 62 4.85 -5.73 -2.76
CA LEU A 62 5.97 -6.67 -2.83
C LEU A 62 6.68 -6.82 -1.48
N LEU A 63 6.88 -5.71 -0.76
CA LEU A 63 7.43 -5.71 0.59
C LEU A 63 6.51 -6.43 1.58
N GLY A 64 5.22 -6.12 1.56
CA GLY A 64 4.22 -6.77 2.39
C GLY A 64 4.12 -8.28 2.13
N LEU A 65 4.26 -8.71 0.87
CA LEU A 65 4.24 -10.11 0.47
C LEU A 65 5.48 -10.86 0.98
N LYS A 66 6.65 -10.21 1.01
CA LYS A 66 7.85 -10.75 1.68
C LYS A 66 7.61 -10.95 3.18
N ILE A 67 6.93 -10.01 3.85
CA ILE A 67 6.58 -10.12 5.27
C ILE A 67 5.58 -11.26 5.51
N TYR A 68 4.51 -11.32 4.71
CA TYR A 68 3.53 -12.40 4.77
C TYR A 68 4.20 -13.77 4.61
N ASN A 69 5.06 -13.93 3.60
CA ASN A 69 5.79 -15.19 3.40
C ASN A 69 6.71 -15.53 4.58
N LYS A 70 7.35 -14.52 5.20
CA LYS A 70 8.20 -14.72 6.38
C LYS A 70 7.37 -15.13 7.60
N GLN A 71 6.18 -14.56 7.79
CA GLN A 71 5.26 -14.94 8.85
C GLN A 71 4.69 -16.35 8.64
N LYS A 72 4.25 -16.66 7.41
CA LYS A 72 3.76 -17.99 7.04
C LYS A 72 4.77 -19.10 7.30
N ARG A 73 6.07 -18.83 7.11
CA ARG A 73 7.16 -19.77 7.44
C ARG A 73 7.40 -19.97 8.93
N LYS A 74 7.00 -19.02 9.79
CA LYS A 74 7.16 -19.12 11.25
C LYS A 74 5.99 -19.79 11.96
N VAL A 75 4.81 -19.75 11.35
CA VAL A 75 3.58 -20.35 11.89
C VAL A 75 3.45 -21.84 11.50
N ARG A 76 4.26 -22.31 10.55
CA ARG A 76 4.34 -23.71 10.11
C ARG A 76 5.48 -24.41 10.83
#